data_AF-A0A821RSQ6-F1
#
_entry.id   AF-A0A821RSQ6-F1
#
_cell.length_a   1.000
_cell.length_b   1.000
_cell.length_c   1.000
_cell.angle_alpha   90.00
_cell.angle_beta   90.00
_cell.angle_gamma   90.00
#
_symmetry.space_group_name_H-M   'P 1'
#
loop_
_entity.id
_entity.type
_entity.pdbx_description
1 polymer ?
#
loop_
_entity_poly.entity_id
_entity_poly.type
_entity_poly.pdbx_seq_one_letter_code
_entity_poly.pdbx_strand_id
1 'polypeptide(L)'
;MAMSDNDFNQLDILSDKEFLQLIQRLYENNRNNSIFHDLDLNIKQRFVKEIFTRLHSFDSNSINLCLKALCLLIQEGDEIDAFMESSVLELLQKLSGLECNKVEINPIDIQNAIEAEKCMSYLIYMSPKVEKFYSASGVADAITHRIKETTETKLNDTIRYFDMRMLFLLTALNSDIRQRIREKFHGLSYLFEIINQIILSKSDSIASANSGIILSNIDIDYLIEILKTLYNLTIDLPNLTYSYTIQEEEEAHLMRLVSILRELLLCYGTTDKKKIQLQNYIINLLTNIPRICYEELLSPIVSEDENDYDEHEGKNMKAINIILQFLDYRFRKKEKTNNTKETLSPVLQLLISMCQSNRTIRKYCRQFIFLSLNQEFFDPSNDEQTLRNK
;
A
#
# COMPACT_ATOMS: atom_id res chain seq x y z
N MET A 1 6.34 -34.40 16.58
CA MET A 1 6.60 -35.80 16.17
C MET A 1 6.88 -35.72 14.69
N ALA A 2 8.11 -36.00 14.27
CA ALA A 2 8.57 -35.75 12.90
C ALA A 2 7.66 -36.47 11.90
N MET A 3 7.19 -35.74 10.89
CA MET A 3 6.42 -36.31 9.79
C MET A 3 7.30 -37.31 9.06
N SER A 4 6.87 -38.56 8.96
CA SER A 4 7.56 -39.52 8.11
C SER A 4 7.15 -39.28 6.66
N ASP A 5 8.12 -39.21 5.75
CA ASP A 5 7.92 -39.08 4.29
C ASP A 5 6.91 -40.11 3.71
N ASN A 6 6.63 -41.19 4.44
CA ASN A 6 5.60 -42.18 4.11
C ASN A 6 4.16 -41.62 4.02
N ASP A 7 3.80 -40.60 4.82
CA ASP A 7 2.43 -40.05 4.79
C ASP A 7 2.18 -39.27 3.48
N PHE A 8 3.23 -38.67 2.92
CA PHE A 8 3.17 -37.91 1.67
C PHE A 8 3.24 -38.78 0.42
N ASN A 9 3.81 -39.98 0.53
CA ASN A 9 3.89 -40.91 -0.59
C ASN A 9 2.52 -41.50 -0.97
N GLN A 10 1.54 -41.49 -0.05
CA GLN A 10 0.20 -42.06 -0.24
C GLN A 10 -0.92 -41.03 -0.42
N LEU A 11 -0.62 -39.75 -0.68
CA LEU A 11 -1.62 -38.67 -0.81
C LEU A 11 -2.81 -39.04 -1.71
N ASP A 12 -2.54 -39.67 -2.86
CA ASP A 12 -3.54 -40.03 -3.87
C ASP A 12 -4.50 -41.15 -3.41
N ILE A 13 -4.17 -41.87 -2.33
CA ILE A 13 -4.92 -43.04 -1.82
C ILE A 13 -5.74 -42.67 -0.56
N LEU A 14 -5.41 -41.55 0.10
CA LEU A 14 -6.08 -41.12 1.32
C LEU A 14 -7.55 -40.80 1.07
N SER A 15 -8.42 -41.16 2.02
CA SER A 15 -9.80 -40.65 2.05
C SER A 15 -9.81 -39.15 2.32
N ASP A 16 -10.87 -38.44 1.92
CA ASP A 16 -10.99 -36.99 2.14
C ASP A 16 -10.84 -36.60 3.61
N LYS A 17 -11.31 -37.44 4.53
CA LYS A 17 -11.18 -37.21 5.97
C LYS A 17 -9.73 -37.34 6.46
N GLU A 18 -9.00 -38.34 5.96
CA GLU A 18 -7.60 -38.56 6.31
C GLU A 18 -6.70 -37.47 5.72
N PHE A 19 -6.99 -37.05 4.49
CA PHE A 19 -6.33 -35.95 3.81
C PHE A 19 -6.50 -34.63 4.60
N LEU A 20 -7.71 -34.29 5.02
CA LEU A 20 -7.95 -33.08 5.81
C LEU A 20 -7.28 -33.14 7.19
N GLN A 21 -7.22 -34.31 7.83
CA GLN A 21 -6.48 -34.48 9.08
C GLN A 21 -4.97 -34.28 8.89
N LEU A 22 -4.41 -34.74 7.77
CA LEU A 22 -3.00 -34.50 7.43
C LEU A 22 -2.73 -33.01 7.23
N ILE A 23 -3.57 -32.30 6.46
CA ILE A 23 -3.47 -30.86 6.25
C ILE A 23 -3.58 -30.10 7.58
N GLN A 24 -4.52 -30.48 8.44
CA GLN A 24 -4.71 -29.83 9.72
C GLN A 24 -3.45 -29.94 10.60
N ARG A 25 -2.88 -31.15 10.70
CA ARG A 25 -1.63 -31.37 11.46
C ARG A 25 -0.48 -30.57 10.86
N LEU A 26 -0.39 -30.52 9.53
CA LEU A 26 0.62 -29.75 8.82
C LEU A 26 0.54 -28.26 9.13
N TYR A 27 -0.67 -27.71 9.03
CA TYR A 27 -0.91 -26.32 9.35
C TYR A 27 -0.59 -26.02 10.83
N GLU A 28 -1.04 -26.86 11.77
CA GLU A 28 -0.79 -26.66 13.20
C GLU A 28 0.69 -26.72 13.57
N ASN A 29 1.47 -27.60 12.93
CA ASN A 29 2.90 -27.75 13.16
C ASN A 29 3.71 -26.57 12.56
N ASN A 30 3.31 -26.07 11.40
CA ASN A 30 4.11 -25.09 10.65
C ASN A 30 3.63 -23.64 10.79
N ARG A 31 2.44 -23.38 11.34
CA ARG A 31 1.89 -22.00 11.47
C ARG A 31 2.77 -21.03 12.26
N ASN A 32 3.56 -21.52 13.22
CA ASN A 32 4.41 -20.66 14.06
C ASN A 32 5.81 -20.45 13.45
N ASN A 33 6.30 -21.43 12.67
CA ASN A 33 7.65 -21.40 12.11
C ASN A 33 7.67 -20.83 10.70
N SER A 34 6.51 -20.71 10.02
CA SER A 34 6.36 -20.25 8.63
C SER A 34 7.27 -20.98 7.63
N ILE A 35 7.64 -22.22 7.96
CA ILE A 35 8.50 -23.10 7.16
C ILE A 35 7.84 -24.47 7.17
N PHE A 36 7.53 -24.98 6.00
CA PHE A 36 7.26 -26.38 5.71
C PHE A 36 8.62 -27.09 5.71
N HIS A 37 8.85 -28.01 6.64
CA HIS A 37 10.09 -28.79 6.66
C HIS A 37 10.36 -29.44 5.29
N ASP A 38 11.56 -29.21 4.72
CA ASP A 38 12.20 -29.80 3.52
C ASP A 38 11.39 -30.90 2.80
N LEU A 39 10.24 -30.55 2.22
CA LEU A 39 9.51 -31.47 1.35
C LEU A 39 10.10 -31.42 -0.04
N ASP A 40 10.36 -32.60 -0.62
CA ASP A 40 10.77 -32.71 -2.02
C ASP A 40 9.75 -32.04 -2.94
N LEU A 41 10.24 -31.42 -4.02
CA LEU A 41 9.41 -30.76 -5.04
C LEU A 41 8.26 -31.66 -5.55
N ASN A 42 8.54 -32.94 -5.76
CA ASN A 42 7.55 -33.93 -6.21
C ASN A 42 6.38 -34.08 -5.24
N ILE A 43 6.65 -34.01 -3.93
CA ILE A 43 5.62 -34.06 -2.90
C ILE A 43 4.81 -32.75 -2.93
N LYS A 44 5.46 -31.59 -3.07
CA LYS A 44 4.77 -30.29 -3.17
C LYS A 44 3.82 -30.26 -4.38
N GLN A 45 4.28 -30.72 -5.54
CA GLN A 45 3.45 -30.83 -6.76
C GLN A 45 2.23 -31.72 -6.56
N ARG A 46 2.43 -32.95 -6.03
CA ARG A 46 1.32 -33.88 -5.76
C ARG A 46 0.35 -33.31 -4.73
N PHE A 47 0.87 -32.70 -3.68
CA PHE A 47 0.06 -32.08 -2.63
C PHE A 47 -0.84 -30.97 -3.16
N VAL A 48 -0.28 -30.05 -3.95
CA VAL A 48 -1.06 -29.00 -4.62
C VAL A 48 -2.10 -29.63 -5.54
N LYS A 49 -1.71 -30.54 -6.43
CA LYS A 49 -2.64 -31.21 -7.34
C LYS A 49 -3.80 -31.90 -6.62
N GLU A 50 -3.54 -32.59 -5.51
CA GLU A 50 -4.58 -33.26 -4.72
C GLU A 50 -5.49 -32.26 -3.99
N ILE A 51 -4.96 -31.17 -3.45
CA ILE A 51 -5.78 -30.06 -2.90
C ILE A 51 -6.76 -29.60 -3.98
N PHE A 52 -6.26 -29.28 -5.18
CA PHE A 52 -7.08 -28.68 -6.23
C PHE A 52 -8.08 -29.66 -6.85
N THR A 53 -7.73 -30.94 -6.97
CA THR A 53 -8.65 -31.97 -7.47
C THR A 53 -9.83 -32.17 -6.52
N ARG A 54 -9.61 -32.07 -5.21
CA ARG A 54 -10.62 -32.35 -4.17
C ARG A 54 -11.35 -31.10 -3.67
N LEU A 55 -10.83 -29.90 -3.95
CA LEU A 55 -11.45 -28.64 -3.52
C LEU A 55 -12.93 -28.51 -3.93
N HIS A 56 -13.34 -29.10 -5.06
CA HIS A 56 -14.72 -29.07 -5.54
C HIS A 56 -15.71 -29.90 -4.71
N SER A 57 -15.26 -30.93 -3.98
CA SER A 57 -16.13 -31.78 -3.14
C SER A 57 -16.18 -31.33 -1.67
N PHE A 58 -15.36 -30.34 -1.30
CA PHE A 58 -15.17 -29.92 0.08
C PHE A 58 -16.16 -28.84 0.52
N ASP A 59 -16.49 -28.84 1.81
CA ASP A 59 -17.23 -27.76 2.44
C ASP A 59 -16.33 -26.53 2.67
N SER A 60 -16.96 -25.37 2.92
CA SER A 60 -16.25 -24.09 3.04
C SER A 60 -15.10 -24.10 4.07
N ASN A 61 -15.25 -24.81 5.19
CA ASN A 61 -14.20 -24.90 6.21
C ASN A 61 -12.99 -25.73 5.73
N SER A 62 -13.24 -26.82 5.01
CA SER A 62 -12.20 -27.68 4.45
C SER A 62 -11.44 -26.97 3.33
N ILE A 63 -12.15 -26.23 2.47
CA ILE A 63 -11.55 -25.32 1.49
C ILE A 63 -10.63 -24.33 2.19
N ASN A 64 -11.09 -23.72 3.28
CA ASN A 64 -10.30 -22.74 4.01
C ASN A 64 -8.99 -23.32 4.57
N LEU A 65 -9.07 -24.52 5.13
CA LEU A 65 -7.91 -25.22 5.68
C LEU A 65 -6.89 -25.54 4.58
N CYS A 66 -7.36 -26.00 3.42
CA CYS A 66 -6.52 -26.26 2.25
C CYS A 66 -5.81 -24.97 1.78
N LEU A 67 -6.53 -23.85 1.67
CA LEU A 67 -5.96 -22.56 1.26
C LEU A 67 -4.91 -22.05 2.26
N LYS A 68 -5.14 -22.22 3.57
CA LYS A 68 -4.16 -21.86 4.60
C LYS A 68 -2.86 -22.66 4.47
N ALA A 69 -2.97 -23.97 4.25
CA ALA A 69 -1.80 -24.82 4.03
C ALA A 69 -1.07 -24.46 2.74
N LEU A 70 -1.81 -24.18 1.67
CA LEU A 70 -1.25 -23.68 0.41
C LEU A 70 -0.52 -22.35 0.60
N CYS A 71 -1.09 -21.41 1.36
CA CYS A 71 -0.48 -20.12 1.65
C CYS A 71 0.88 -20.27 2.34
N LEU A 72 0.99 -21.18 3.32
CA LEU A 72 2.27 -21.51 3.96
C LEU A 72 3.28 -22.09 2.96
N LEU A 73 2.83 -22.99 2.08
CA LEU A 73 3.68 -23.59 1.06
C LEU A 73 4.22 -22.53 0.06
N ILE A 74 3.38 -21.58 -0.34
CA ILE A 74 3.77 -20.50 -1.26
C ILE A 74 4.78 -19.56 -0.59
N GLN A 75 4.66 -19.30 0.71
CA GLN A 75 5.56 -18.39 1.44
C GLN A 75 7.00 -18.89 1.50
N GLU A 76 7.25 -20.18 1.29
CA GLU A 76 8.59 -20.74 1.24
C GLU A 76 9.42 -20.26 0.05
N GLY A 77 8.75 -19.83 -1.04
CA GLY A 77 9.43 -19.24 -2.20
C GLY A 77 10.08 -20.25 -3.16
N ASP A 78 10.33 -21.49 -2.73
CA ASP A 78 11.06 -22.48 -3.53
C ASP A 78 10.20 -23.06 -4.67
N GLU A 79 10.70 -22.89 -5.90
CA GLU A 79 10.20 -23.56 -7.12
C GLU A 79 8.67 -23.44 -7.36
N ILE A 80 8.06 -22.32 -6.95
CA ILE A 80 6.62 -22.05 -7.10
C ILE A 80 6.11 -22.32 -8.52
N ASP A 81 6.88 -21.90 -9.53
CA ASP A 81 6.54 -22.08 -10.94
C ASP A 81 6.38 -23.55 -11.35
N ALA A 82 7.00 -24.48 -10.63
CA ALA A 82 6.98 -25.89 -10.96
C ALA A 82 5.68 -26.58 -10.50
N PHE A 83 4.92 -26.00 -9.58
CA PHE A 83 3.67 -26.58 -9.08
C PHE A 83 2.42 -25.72 -9.28
N MET A 84 2.56 -24.48 -9.78
CA MET A 84 1.42 -23.59 -10.02
C MET A 84 0.97 -23.62 -11.49
N GLU A 85 0.01 -24.50 -11.79
CA GLU A 85 -0.65 -24.60 -13.09
C GLU A 85 -1.71 -23.49 -13.31
N SER A 86 -2.07 -23.18 -14.55
CA SER A 86 -3.09 -22.16 -14.86
C SER A 86 -4.46 -22.47 -14.23
N SER A 87 -4.85 -23.75 -14.17
CA SER A 87 -6.09 -24.21 -13.53
C SER A 87 -6.17 -23.84 -12.04
N VAL A 88 -5.03 -23.91 -11.35
CA VAL A 88 -4.89 -23.52 -9.95
C VAL A 88 -5.08 -22.02 -9.78
N LEU A 89 -4.47 -21.21 -10.66
CA LEU A 89 -4.58 -19.77 -10.64
C LEU A 89 -6.02 -19.30 -10.93
N GLU A 90 -6.69 -19.93 -11.90
CA GLU A 90 -8.11 -19.67 -12.21
C GLU A 90 -9.01 -20.01 -11.01
N LEU A 91 -8.76 -21.12 -10.32
CA LEU A 91 -9.54 -21.46 -9.13
C LEU A 91 -9.32 -20.45 -7.99
N LEU A 92 -8.09 -20.00 -7.76
CA LEU A 92 -7.81 -18.97 -6.75
C LEU A 92 -8.51 -17.65 -7.09
N GLN A 93 -8.50 -17.24 -8.36
CA GLN A 93 -9.24 -16.07 -8.84
C GLN A 93 -10.76 -16.22 -8.64
N LYS A 94 -11.29 -17.42 -8.81
CA LYS A 94 -12.70 -17.72 -8.54
C LYS A 94 -13.03 -17.66 -7.05
N LEU A 95 -12.21 -18.27 -6.20
CA LEU A 95 -12.43 -18.31 -4.75
C LEU A 95 -12.27 -16.92 -4.11
N SER A 96 -11.49 -16.02 -4.71
CA SER A 96 -11.41 -14.61 -4.28
C SER A 96 -12.57 -13.74 -4.77
N GLY A 97 -13.42 -14.23 -5.67
CA GLY A 97 -14.50 -13.44 -6.26
C GLY A 97 -13.99 -12.33 -7.19
N LEU A 98 -12.84 -12.56 -7.84
CA LEU A 98 -12.22 -11.63 -8.80
C LEU A 98 -12.40 -12.13 -10.25
N GLU A 99 -13.48 -12.83 -10.55
CA GLU A 99 -13.83 -13.26 -11.91
C GLU A 99 -14.31 -12.07 -12.75
N CYS A 100 -13.93 -12.04 -14.03
CA CYS A 100 -14.46 -11.06 -14.97
C CYS A 100 -15.99 -11.16 -15.02
N ASN A 101 -16.69 -10.07 -14.65
CA ASN A 101 -18.14 -9.87 -14.72
C ASN A 101 -19.01 -10.28 -13.51
N LYS A 102 -18.42 -10.76 -12.40
CA LYS A 102 -19.16 -10.99 -11.14
C LYS A 102 -18.29 -10.64 -9.94
N VAL A 103 -18.39 -9.39 -9.49
CA VAL A 103 -17.65 -8.90 -8.32
C VAL A 103 -18.53 -8.99 -7.08
N GLU A 104 -18.99 -10.20 -6.76
CA GLU A 104 -19.75 -10.46 -5.55
C GLU A 104 -19.05 -11.53 -4.71
N ILE A 105 -18.68 -11.17 -3.49
CA ILE A 105 -18.19 -12.13 -2.50
C ILE A 105 -19.39 -12.59 -1.70
N ASN A 106 -19.73 -13.87 -1.80
CA ASN A 106 -20.74 -14.45 -0.92
C ASN A 106 -20.29 -14.30 0.54
N PRO A 107 -21.16 -13.88 1.48
CA PRO A 107 -20.80 -13.71 2.89
C PRO A 107 -20.24 -14.97 3.54
N ILE A 108 -20.69 -16.13 3.06
CA ILE A 108 -20.27 -17.47 3.53
C ILE A 108 -18.82 -17.79 3.11
N ASP A 109 -18.34 -17.15 2.04
CA ASP A 109 -17.04 -17.42 1.43
C ASP A 109 -15.99 -16.36 1.77
N ILE A 110 -16.30 -15.37 2.61
CA ILE A 110 -15.36 -14.28 2.99
C ILE A 110 -14.03 -14.85 3.49
N GLN A 111 -14.06 -15.88 4.32
CA GLN A 111 -12.85 -16.47 4.88
C GLN A 111 -12.02 -17.22 3.82
N ASN A 112 -12.68 -17.80 2.82
CA ASN A 112 -12.01 -18.42 1.67
C ASN A 112 -11.43 -17.37 0.73
N ALA A 113 -12.17 -16.29 0.47
CA ALA A 113 -11.69 -15.16 -0.33
C ALA A 113 -10.43 -14.54 0.29
N ILE A 114 -10.41 -14.33 1.61
CA ILE A 114 -9.24 -13.81 2.33
C ILE A 114 -8.01 -14.70 2.10
N GLU A 115 -8.15 -16.02 2.26
CA GLU A 115 -7.01 -16.93 2.09
C GLU A 115 -6.60 -17.11 0.62
N ALA A 116 -7.56 -17.05 -0.30
CA ALA A 116 -7.29 -17.05 -1.75
C ALA A 116 -6.51 -15.79 -2.16
N GLU A 117 -6.94 -14.60 -1.73
CA GLU A 117 -6.25 -13.34 -2.03
C GLU A 117 -4.87 -13.24 -1.40
N LYS A 118 -4.69 -13.79 -0.18
CA LYS A 118 -3.35 -13.96 0.40
C LYS A 118 -2.46 -14.77 -0.55
N CYS A 119 -2.91 -15.96 -0.97
CA CYS A 119 -2.17 -16.81 -1.89
C CYS A 119 -1.83 -16.05 -3.18
N MET A 120 -2.84 -15.42 -3.81
CA MET A 120 -2.66 -14.62 -5.02
C MET A 120 -1.62 -13.51 -4.85
N SER A 121 -1.71 -12.74 -3.75
CA SER A 121 -0.79 -11.63 -3.47
C SER A 121 0.66 -12.09 -3.29
N TYR A 122 0.88 -13.25 -2.64
CA TYR A 122 2.22 -13.84 -2.51
C TYR A 122 2.72 -14.36 -3.85
N LEU A 123 1.87 -15.04 -4.63
CA LEU A 123 2.26 -15.58 -5.93
C LEU A 123 2.64 -14.49 -6.94
N ILE A 124 1.87 -13.40 -7.00
CA ILE A 124 2.19 -12.24 -7.86
C ILE A 124 3.54 -11.65 -7.47
N TYR A 125 3.83 -11.55 -6.17
CA TYR A 125 5.10 -11.02 -5.69
C TYR A 125 6.29 -11.96 -5.97
N MET A 126 6.08 -13.27 -5.88
CA MET A 126 7.15 -14.27 -6.00
C MET A 126 7.43 -14.70 -7.45
N SER A 127 6.43 -14.76 -8.32
CA SER A 127 6.55 -15.30 -9.68
C SER A 127 6.15 -14.28 -10.75
N PRO A 128 7.10 -13.87 -11.62
CA PRO A 128 6.79 -13.08 -12.82
C PRO A 128 5.84 -13.79 -13.80
N LYS A 129 5.79 -15.12 -13.80
CA LYS A 129 4.84 -15.86 -14.66
C LYS A 129 3.41 -15.70 -14.14
N VAL A 130 3.22 -15.80 -12.82
CA VAL A 130 1.91 -15.62 -12.19
C VAL A 130 1.44 -14.16 -12.30
N GLU A 131 2.34 -13.20 -12.14
CA GLU A 131 2.04 -11.79 -12.40
C GLU A 131 1.49 -11.59 -13.82
N LYS A 132 2.18 -12.10 -14.85
CA LYS A 132 1.71 -12.02 -16.25
C LYS A 132 0.35 -12.68 -16.45
N PHE A 133 0.10 -13.81 -15.81
CA PHE A 133 -1.18 -14.50 -15.87
C PHE A 133 -2.31 -13.61 -15.33
N TYR A 134 -2.18 -13.06 -14.12
CA TYR A 134 -3.21 -12.22 -13.51
C TYR A 134 -3.34 -10.83 -14.16
N SER A 135 -2.25 -10.33 -14.74
CA SER A 135 -2.25 -9.15 -15.60
C SER A 135 -3.13 -9.34 -16.84
N ALA A 136 -3.16 -10.55 -17.40
CA ALA A 136 -3.99 -10.91 -18.55
C ALA A 136 -5.43 -11.35 -18.17
N SER A 137 -5.62 -11.93 -16.99
CA SER A 137 -6.93 -12.47 -16.56
C SER A 137 -7.91 -11.43 -16.00
N GLY A 138 -7.57 -10.14 -16.06
CA GLY A 138 -8.46 -9.05 -15.68
C GLY A 138 -8.62 -8.82 -14.18
N VAL A 139 -7.72 -9.37 -13.34
CA VAL A 139 -7.76 -9.20 -11.88
C VAL A 139 -7.73 -7.73 -11.47
N ALA A 140 -6.85 -6.93 -12.09
CA ALA A 140 -6.76 -5.49 -11.80
C ALA A 140 -8.09 -4.75 -12.08
N ASP A 141 -8.79 -5.13 -13.15
CA ASP A 141 -10.06 -4.55 -13.55
C ASP A 141 -11.15 -4.95 -12.54
N ALA A 142 -11.19 -6.23 -12.14
CA ALA A 142 -12.12 -6.73 -11.13
C ALA A 142 -11.93 -6.05 -9.75
N ILE A 143 -10.68 -5.87 -9.30
CA ILE A 143 -10.37 -5.13 -8.07
C ILE A 143 -10.87 -3.69 -8.17
N THR A 144 -10.63 -3.03 -9.32
CA THR A 144 -11.05 -1.62 -9.51
C THR A 144 -12.58 -1.49 -9.52
N HIS A 145 -13.28 -2.45 -10.12
CA HIS A 145 -14.74 -2.53 -10.02
C HIS A 145 -15.23 -2.75 -8.59
N ARG A 146 -14.59 -3.64 -7.84
CA ARG A 146 -14.92 -3.89 -6.42
C ARG A 146 -14.78 -2.64 -5.58
N ILE A 147 -13.69 -1.91 -5.77
CA ILE A 147 -13.40 -0.63 -5.12
C ILE A 147 -14.50 0.40 -5.45
N LYS A 148 -14.93 0.46 -6.70
CA LYS A 148 -15.98 1.38 -7.15
C LYS A 148 -17.35 1.06 -6.56
N GLU A 149 -17.72 -0.21 -6.47
CA GLU A 149 -19.05 -0.65 -6.04
C GLU A 149 -19.20 -0.76 -4.51
N THR A 150 -18.08 -0.97 -3.81
CA THR A 150 -18.09 -1.14 -2.36
C THR A 150 -17.91 0.20 -1.64
N THR A 151 -19.02 0.75 -1.12
CA THR A 151 -18.95 1.80 -0.09
C THR A 151 -18.40 1.23 1.22
N GLU A 152 -17.62 2.02 1.98
CA GLU A 152 -16.73 1.64 3.10
C GLU A 152 -17.20 0.60 4.11
N THR A 153 -18.51 0.42 4.30
CA THR A 153 -19.08 -0.39 5.40
C THR A 153 -19.38 -1.84 5.06
N LYS A 154 -19.16 -2.30 3.82
CA LYS A 154 -19.58 -3.64 3.37
C LYS A 154 -18.49 -4.70 3.26
N LEU A 155 -17.23 -4.31 3.08
CA LEU A 155 -16.15 -5.26 2.77
C LEU A 155 -15.15 -5.40 3.92
N ASN A 156 -14.69 -6.63 4.14
CA ASN A 156 -13.73 -6.96 5.18
C ASN A 156 -12.40 -6.19 4.97
N ASP A 157 -11.84 -5.63 6.05
CA ASP A 157 -10.58 -4.87 6.04
C ASP A 157 -9.41 -5.64 5.43
N THR A 158 -9.37 -6.96 5.66
CA THR A 158 -8.32 -7.84 5.15
C THR A 158 -8.41 -7.96 3.62
N ILE A 159 -9.62 -8.10 3.09
CA ILE A 159 -9.87 -8.15 1.64
C ILE A 159 -9.47 -6.82 1.02
N ARG A 160 -9.92 -5.69 1.59
CA ARG A 160 -9.53 -4.35 1.14
C ARG A 160 -8.01 -4.19 1.06
N TYR A 161 -7.30 -4.65 2.09
CA TYR A 161 -5.85 -4.62 2.12
C TYR A 161 -5.21 -5.47 1.01
N PHE A 162 -5.66 -6.72 0.82
CA PHE A 162 -5.07 -7.60 -0.20
C PHE A 162 -5.44 -7.19 -1.63
N ASP A 163 -6.64 -6.68 -1.86
CA ASP A 163 -7.05 -6.03 -3.11
C ASP A 163 -6.06 -4.92 -3.48
N MET A 164 -5.80 -3.98 -2.55
CA MET A 164 -4.88 -2.89 -2.82
C MET A 164 -3.43 -3.34 -2.95
N ARG A 165 -3.00 -4.34 -2.18
CA ARG A 165 -1.66 -4.92 -2.32
C ARG A 165 -1.47 -5.58 -3.68
N MET A 166 -2.45 -6.33 -4.17
CA MET A 166 -2.40 -6.94 -5.51
C MET A 166 -2.43 -5.85 -6.60
N LEU A 167 -3.27 -4.84 -6.45
CA LEU A 167 -3.33 -3.72 -7.39
C LEU A 167 -1.99 -2.97 -7.46
N PHE A 168 -1.36 -2.72 -6.31
CA PHE A 168 0.00 -2.19 -6.24
C PHE A 168 1.00 -3.06 -7.00
N LEU A 169 1.03 -4.37 -6.76
CA LEU A 169 1.98 -5.29 -7.41
C LEU A 169 1.79 -5.34 -8.93
N LEU A 170 0.54 -5.43 -9.39
CA LEU A 170 0.22 -5.48 -10.83
C LEU A 170 0.55 -4.15 -11.53
N THR A 171 0.30 -3.01 -10.87
CA THR A 171 0.63 -1.68 -11.43
C THR A 171 2.12 -1.37 -11.42
N ALA A 172 2.89 -1.99 -10.51
CA ALA A 172 4.33 -1.77 -10.41
C ALA A 172 5.08 -2.27 -11.66
N LEU A 173 4.63 -3.41 -12.22
CA LEU A 173 5.34 -4.09 -13.30
C LEU A 173 4.74 -3.84 -14.69
N ASN A 174 3.48 -3.43 -14.79
CA ASN A 174 2.76 -3.35 -16.06
C ASN A 174 2.23 -1.93 -16.36
N SER A 175 2.82 -1.23 -17.33
CA SER A 175 2.39 0.11 -17.76
C SER A 175 0.99 0.14 -18.35
N ASP A 176 0.59 -0.92 -19.05
CA ASP A 176 -0.73 -1.00 -19.70
C ASP A 176 -1.84 -1.08 -18.66
N ILE A 177 -1.59 -1.77 -17.54
CA ILE A 177 -2.49 -1.80 -16.38
C ILE A 177 -2.60 -0.40 -15.77
N ARG A 178 -1.48 0.31 -15.59
CA ARG A 178 -1.51 1.68 -15.06
C ARG A 178 -2.36 2.60 -15.93
N GLN A 179 -2.13 2.56 -17.24
CA GLN A 179 -2.89 3.35 -18.21
C GLN A 179 -4.37 3.00 -18.15
N ARG A 180 -4.70 1.71 -18.18
CA ARG A 180 -6.09 1.23 -18.14
C ARG A 180 -6.82 1.65 -16.87
N ILE A 181 -6.21 1.50 -15.69
CA ILE A 181 -6.81 1.92 -14.43
C ILE A 181 -7.03 3.44 -14.40
N ARG A 182 -6.04 4.22 -14.85
CA ARG A 182 -6.11 5.69 -14.85
C ARG A 182 -7.18 6.22 -15.81
N GLU A 183 -7.13 5.80 -17.07
CA GLU A 183 -7.93 6.40 -18.16
C GLU A 183 -9.29 5.73 -18.31
N LYS A 184 -9.37 4.40 -18.28
CA LYS A 184 -10.63 3.67 -18.50
C LYS A 184 -11.48 3.58 -17.24
N PHE A 185 -10.84 3.41 -16.09
CA PHE A 185 -11.54 3.19 -14.82
C PHE A 185 -11.53 4.41 -13.90
N HIS A 186 -10.88 5.52 -14.27
CA HIS A 186 -10.77 6.70 -13.39
C HIS A 186 -10.25 6.35 -11.98
N GLY A 187 -9.35 5.38 -11.89
CA GLY A 187 -8.94 4.77 -10.62
C GLY A 187 -8.32 5.76 -9.63
N LEU A 188 -7.66 6.83 -10.13
CA LEU A 188 -7.14 7.90 -9.27
C LEU A 188 -8.25 8.50 -8.39
N SER A 189 -9.40 8.78 -8.97
CA SER A 189 -10.55 9.39 -8.30
C SER A 189 -11.11 8.52 -7.18
N TYR A 190 -11.23 7.22 -7.42
CA TYR A 190 -11.69 6.29 -6.39
C TYR A 190 -10.69 6.16 -5.24
N LEU A 191 -9.40 6.07 -5.56
CA LEU A 191 -8.36 5.87 -4.56
C LEU A 191 -8.19 7.07 -3.62
N PHE A 192 -8.20 8.31 -4.13
CA PHE A 192 -8.13 9.47 -3.23
C PHE A 192 -9.46 9.70 -2.48
N GLU A 193 -10.60 9.33 -3.07
CA GLU A 193 -11.88 9.41 -2.36
C GLU A 193 -11.90 8.47 -1.16
N ILE A 194 -11.35 7.25 -1.30
CA ILE A 194 -11.18 6.33 -0.16
C ILE A 194 -10.33 6.96 0.93
N ILE A 195 -9.21 7.61 0.58
CA ILE A 195 -8.37 8.31 1.57
C ILE A 195 -9.19 9.39 2.29
N ASN A 196 -9.94 10.20 1.53
CA ASN A 196 -10.77 11.26 2.08
C ASN A 196 -11.85 10.70 3.04
N GLN A 197 -12.52 9.62 2.66
CA GLN A 197 -13.54 9.00 3.51
C GLN A 197 -12.95 8.39 4.79
N ILE A 198 -11.78 7.77 4.72
CA ILE A 198 -11.06 7.30 5.92
C ILE A 198 -10.76 8.47 6.86
N ILE A 199 -10.33 9.63 6.34
CA ILE A 199 -10.09 10.82 7.16
C ILE A 199 -11.39 11.33 7.78
N LEU A 200 -12.45 11.48 6.99
CA LEU A 200 -13.75 12.01 7.42
C LEU A 200 -14.44 11.13 8.47
N SER A 201 -14.43 9.81 8.28
CA SER A 201 -15.03 8.87 9.24
C SER A 201 -14.38 8.96 10.63
N LYS A 202 -13.11 9.36 10.71
CA LYS A 202 -12.40 9.58 11.98
C LYS A 202 -12.60 10.99 12.52
N SER A 203 -12.74 12.02 11.68
CA SER A 203 -13.02 13.38 12.14
C SER A 203 -14.37 13.48 12.83
N ASP A 204 -15.40 12.81 12.30
CA ASP A 204 -16.75 12.81 12.88
C ASP A 204 -16.78 12.15 14.27
N SER A 205 -15.85 11.23 14.53
CA SER A 205 -15.72 10.54 15.83
C SER A 205 -15.00 11.38 16.89
N ILE A 206 -14.21 12.40 16.48
CA ILE A 206 -13.26 13.15 17.34
C ILE A 206 -13.73 14.59 17.62
N ALA A 207 -14.91 14.99 17.13
CA ALA A 207 -15.47 16.35 17.24
C ALA A 207 -15.67 16.90 18.69
N SER A 208 -15.17 16.23 19.74
CA SER A 208 -15.20 16.69 21.14
C SER A 208 -13.84 17.02 21.77
N ALA A 209 -12.72 16.87 21.07
CA ALA A 209 -11.40 17.25 21.61
C ALA A 209 -10.52 17.88 20.53
N ASN A 210 -9.85 18.99 20.88
CA ASN A 210 -8.83 19.71 20.07
C ASN A 210 -7.57 18.86 19.78
N SER A 211 -7.71 17.55 19.66
CA SER A 211 -6.67 16.58 19.33
C SER A 211 -6.86 16.12 17.89
N GLY A 212 -5.82 16.19 17.07
CA GLY A 212 -5.92 15.82 15.65
C GLY A 212 -6.28 14.35 15.43
N ILE A 213 -6.55 14.00 14.16
CA ILE A 213 -7.09 12.70 13.75
C ILE A 213 -6.09 11.57 14.04
N ILE A 214 -6.52 10.52 14.77
CA ILE A 214 -5.69 9.34 15.07
C ILE A 214 -6.12 8.17 14.18
N LEU A 215 -5.17 7.64 13.40
CA LEU A 215 -5.36 6.50 12.51
C LEU A 215 -4.91 5.19 13.18
N SER A 216 -5.69 4.13 13.01
CA SER A 216 -5.33 2.79 13.50
C SER A 216 -4.20 2.17 12.66
N ASN A 217 -3.54 1.13 13.18
CA ASN A 217 -2.52 0.41 12.40
C ASN A 217 -3.07 -0.19 11.11
N ILE A 218 -4.30 -0.70 11.16
CA ILE A 218 -4.97 -1.31 10.02
C ILE A 218 -5.24 -0.25 8.95
N ASP A 219 -5.76 0.92 9.36
CA ASP A 219 -6.00 2.05 8.47
C ASP A 219 -4.70 2.50 7.80
N ILE A 220 -3.61 2.65 8.58
CA ILE A 220 -2.30 3.06 8.05
C ILE A 220 -1.76 2.05 7.04
N ASP A 221 -1.85 0.75 7.32
CA ASP A 221 -1.37 -0.29 6.41
C ASP A 221 -2.18 -0.30 5.10
N TYR A 222 -3.49 -0.10 5.18
CA TYR A 222 -4.34 0.05 4.00
C TYR A 222 -4.02 1.31 3.19
N LEU A 223 -3.91 2.46 3.86
CA LEU A 223 -3.53 3.74 3.25
C LEU A 223 -2.17 3.66 2.54
N ILE A 224 -1.22 2.92 3.11
CA ILE A 224 0.10 2.74 2.49
C ILE A 224 -0.02 1.98 1.16
N GLU A 225 -0.83 0.92 1.07
CA GLU A 225 -1.03 0.21 -0.20
C GLU A 225 -1.75 1.09 -1.24
N ILE A 226 -2.67 1.96 -0.79
CA ILE A 226 -3.30 2.97 -1.65
C ILE A 226 -2.27 3.97 -2.17
N LEU A 227 -1.45 4.55 -1.29
CA LEU A 227 -0.43 5.53 -1.66
C LEU A 227 0.61 4.93 -2.62
N LYS A 228 1.02 3.68 -2.43
CA LYS A 228 1.91 2.98 -3.37
C LYS A 228 1.26 2.78 -4.73
N THR A 229 -0.02 2.41 -4.77
CA THR A 229 -0.76 2.25 -6.03
C THR A 229 -0.90 3.59 -6.73
N LEU A 230 -1.28 4.66 -6.02
CA LEU A 230 -1.32 6.03 -6.54
C LEU A 230 0.04 6.47 -7.07
N TYR A 231 1.13 6.14 -6.37
CA TYR A 231 2.48 6.43 -6.84
C TYR A 231 2.71 5.78 -8.20
N ASN A 232 2.45 4.48 -8.35
CA ASN A 232 2.59 3.80 -9.62
C ASN A 232 1.76 4.48 -10.72
N LEU A 233 0.47 4.74 -10.48
CA LEU A 233 -0.43 5.37 -11.45
C LEU A 233 -0.01 6.79 -11.88
N THR A 234 0.75 7.49 -11.04
CA THR A 234 1.18 8.88 -11.25
C THR A 234 2.59 9.02 -11.84
N ILE A 235 3.41 7.96 -11.87
CA ILE A 235 4.79 8.01 -12.43
C ILE A 235 4.80 8.55 -13.87
N ASP A 236 3.81 8.16 -14.67
CA ASP A 236 3.76 8.49 -16.10
C ASP A 236 3.05 9.84 -16.38
N LEU A 237 2.47 10.50 -15.36
CA LEU A 237 1.73 11.76 -15.53
C LEU A 237 2.57 12.89 -16.15
N PRO A 238 3.82 13.16 -15.72
CA PRO A 238 4.62 14.26 -16.26
C PRO A 238 4.88 14.18 -17.78
N ASN A 239 4.78 12.98 -18.36
CA ASN A 239 4.94 12.76 -19.80
C ASN A 239 3.61 12.97 -20.57
N LEU A 240 2.47 12.82 -19.90
CA LEU A 240 1.12 12.90 -20.48
C LEU A 240 0.55 14.32 -20.46
N THR A 241 1.02 15.18 -19.55
CA THR A 241 0.55 16.57 -19.39
C THR A 241 0.84 17.46 -20.62
N TYR A 242 1.51 16.99 -21.67
CA TYR A 242 1.72 17.75 -22.91
C TYR A 242 0.57 17.63 -23.93
N SER A 243 -0.49 16.87 -23.62
CA SER A 243 -1.70 16.74 -24.46
C SER A 243 -2.75 17.80 -24.09
N TYR A 244 -3.02 18.72 -25.03
CA TYR A 244 -3.70 20.02 -24.82
C TYR A 244 -5.20 20.00 -24.46
N THR A 245 -5.88 18.85 -24.38
CA THR A 245 -7.36 18.80 -24.28
C THR A 245 -7.92 18.22 -22.98
N ILE A 246 -7.08 17.69 -22.09
CA ILE A 246 -7.51 17.01 -20.84
C ILE A 246 -6.87 17.67 -19.59
N GLN A 247 -6.05 18.72 -19.76
CA GLN A 247 -5.27 19.32 -18.67
C GLN A 247 -6.11 19.84 -17.49
N GLU A 248 -7.19 20.59 -17.72
CA GLU A 248 -7.89 21.29 -16.62
C GLU A 248 -8.59 20.35 -15.63
N GLU A 249 -9.27 19.30 -16.10
CA GLU A 249 -9.99 18.35 -15.23
C GLU A 249 -9.00 17.47 -14.45
N GLU A 250 -7.94 16.98 -15.12
CA GLU A 250 -6.89 16.20 -14.46
C GLU A 250 -6.11 17.07 -13.45
N GLU A 251 -5.80 18.32 -13.78
CA GLU A 251 -5.17 19.26 -12.86
C GLU A 251 -6.03 19.51 -11.62
N ALA A 252 -7.34 19.70 -11.77
CA ALA A 252 -8.27 19.86 -10.65
C ALA A 252 -8.30 18.60 -9.76
N HIS A 253 -8.27 17.40 -10.36
CA HIS A 253 -8.18 16.15 -9.60
C HIS A 253 -6.86 16.02 -8.83
N LEU A 254 -5.74 16.42 -9.43
CA LEU A 254 -4.43 16.39 -8.77
C LEU A 254 -4.33 17.44 -7.66
N MET A 255 -4.90 18.64 -7.85
CA MET A 255 -5.03 19.65 -6.81
C MET A 255 -5.80 19.09 -5.61
N ARG A 256 -6.98 18.49 -5.86
CA ARG A 256 -7.78 17.84 -4.83
C ARG A 256 -7.01 16.73 -4.10
N LEU A 257 -6.27 15.90 -4.84
CA LEU A 257 -5.40 14.89 -4.24
C LEU A 257 -4.37 15.52 -3.31
N VAL A 258 -3.70 16.61 -3.70
CA VAL A 258 -2.73 17.30 -2.84
C VAL A 258 -3.40 17.85 -1.57
N SER A 259 -4.59 18.42 -1.67
CA SER A 259 -5.33 18.88 -0.48
C SER A 259 -5.65 17.70 0.46
N ILE A 260 -6.03 16.53 -0.05
CA ILE A 260 -6.26 15.32 0.76
C ILE A 260 -4.96 14.81 1.39
N LEU A 261 -3.85 14.81 0.64
CA LEU A 261 -2.54 14.42 1.15
C LEU A 261 -2.03 15.38 2.24
N ARG A 262 -2.37 16.67 2.14
CA ARG A 262 -2.11 17.65 3.21
C ARG A 262 -2.80 17.24 4.50
N GLU A 263 -4.09 16.95 4.46
CA GLU A 263 -4.84 16.49 5.65
C GLU A 263 -4.26 15.17 6.19
N LEU A 264 -3.87 14.25 5.31
CA LEU A 264 -3.25 12.99 5.70
C LEU A 264 -1.88 13.17 6.38
N LEU A 265 -1.08 14.18 5.98
CA LEU A 265 0.18 14.52 6.65
C LEU A 265 -0.03 14.99 8.09
N LEU A 266 -1.16 15.66 8.36
CA LEU A 266 -1.51 16.20 9.68
C LEU A 266 -2.06 15.13 10.63
N CYS A 267 -2.40 13.94 10.12
CA CYS A 267 -2.89 12.83 10.93
C CYS A 267 -1.79 12.23 11.83
N TYR A 268 -2.22 11.69 12.97
CA TYR A 268 -1.39 10.95 13.91
C TYR A 268 -1.53 9.45 13.68
N GLY A 269 -0.42 8.73 13.81
CA GLY A 269 -0.45 7.27 13.89
C GLY A 269 -0.41 6.81 15.35
N THR A 270 -0.87 5.58 15.61
CA THR A 270 -0.72 4.91 16.91
C THR A 270 0.74 4.86 17.42
N THR A 271 1.71 4.86 16.49
CA THR A 271 3.14 4.85 16.79
C THR A 271 3.88 5.80 15.86
N ASP A 272 4.95 6.40 16.35
CA ASP A 272 5.81 7.29 15.55
C ASP A 272 6.40 6.57 14.33
N LYS A 273 6.72 5.29 14.45
CA LYS A 273 7.22 4.47 13.33
C LYS A 273 6.22 4.41 12.19
N LYS A 274 4.94 4.11 12.49
CA LYS A 274 3.87 4.06 11.47
C LYS A 274 3.56 5.43 10.89
N LYS A 275 3.58 6.48 11.72
CA LYS A 275 3.44 7.87 11.25
C LYS A 275 4.52 8.23 10.23
N ILE A 276 5.78 7.97 10.55
CA ILE A 276 6.92 8.24 9.66
C ILE A 276 6.85 7.37 8.38
N GLN A 277 6.39 6.12 8.50
CA GLN A 277 6.17 5.26 7.34
C GLN A 277 5.11 5.83 6.41
N LEU A 278 3.98 6.29 6.94
CA LEU A 278 2.93 6.95 6.16
C LEU A 278 3.45 8.23 5.46
N GLN A 279 4.12 9.10 6.22
CA GLN A 279 4.73 10.32 5.68
C GLN A 279 5.71 10.05 4.53
N ASN A 280 6.49 8.97 4.60
CA ASN A 280 7.38 8.58 3.51
C ASN A 280 6.63 8.32 2.20
N TYR A 281 5.52 7.58 2.24
CA TYR A 281 4.75 7.27 1.03
C TYR A 281 4.00 8.49 0.50
N ILE A 282 3.54 9.38 1.38
CA ILE A 282 2.95 10.66 0.95
C ILE A 282 3.99 11.52 0.23
N ILE A 283 5.19 11.68 0.81
CA ILE A 283 6.28 12.46 0.22
C ILE A 283 6.68 11.88 -1.14
N ASN A 284 6.80 10.55 -1.25
CA ASN A 284 7.10 9.89 -2.53
C ASN A 284 5.99 10.14 -3.57
N LEU A 285 4.72 10.12 -3.18
CA LEU A 285 3.63 10.45 -4.11
C LEU A 285 3.72 11.91 -4.58
N LEU A 286 3.97 12.85 -3.67
CA LEU A 286 4.09 14.28 -3.98
C LEU A 286 5.24 14.60 -4.95
N THR A 287 6.28 13.75 -5.07
CA THR A 287 7.35 13.96 -6.07
C THR A 287 6.90 13.76 -7.51
N ASN A 288 5.80 13.02 -7.73
CA ASN A 288 5.25 12.77 -9.07
C ASN A 288 4.24 13.85 -9.49
N ILE A 289 3.79 14.69 -8.56
CA ILE A 289 2.73 15.67 -8.79
C ILE A 289 3.27 16.93 -9.50
N PRO A 290 2.54 17.50 -10.47
CA PRO A 290 2.89 18.75 -11.11
C PRO A 290 3.07 19.91 -10.13
N ARG A 291 4.03 20.80 -10.44
CA ARG A 291 4.42 21.92 -9.59
C ARG A 291 3.29 22.89 -9.27
N ILE A 292 2.31 23.00 -10.15
CA ILE A 292 1.16 23.90 -10.02
C ILE A 292 0.26 23.50 -8.84
N CYS A 293 0.22 22.22 -8.49
CA CYS A 293 -0.64 21.70 -7.42
C CYS A 293 -0.08 21.96 -6.02
N TYR A 294 1.20 22.36 -5.87
CA TYR A 294 1.81 22.54 -4.54
C TYR A 294 1.24 23.71 -3.74
N GLU A 295 0.47 24.62 -4.36
CA GLU A 295 -0.26 25.64 -3.60
C GLU A 295 -1.30 25.02 -2.65
N GLU A 296 -1.87 23.87 -2.99
CA GLU A 296 -2.87 23.15 -2.18
C GLU A 296 -2.31 22.58 -0.87
N LEU A 297 -0.99 22.50 -0.72
CA LEU A 297 -0.35 22.17 0.56
C LEU A 297 -0.50 23.28 1.60
N LEU A 298 -0.89 24.47 1.17
CA LEU A 298 -1.14 25.63 2.03
C LEU A 298 -2.64 25.77 2.26
N SER A 299 -3.03 26.13 3.48
CA SER A 299 -4.42 26.53 3.79
C SER A 299 -4.45 27.96 4.34
N PRO A 300 -5.54 28.71 4.12
CA PRO A 300 -5.73 29.98 4.81
C PRO A 300 -5.93 29.71 6.30
N ILE A 301 -5.52 30.65 7.13
CA ILE A 301 -5.75 30.57 8.58
C ILE A 301 -7.22 30.94 8.82
N VAL A 302 -7.98 30.02 9.43
CA VAL A 302 -9.44 30.14 9.64
C VAL A 302 -9.77 30.71 11.03
N SER A 303 -8.81 30.75 11.95
CA SER A 303 -9.00 31.24 13.32
C SER A 303 -7.81 32.07 13.79
N GLU A 304 -8.07 33.29 14.27
CA GLU A 304 -7.09 34.18 14.91
C GLU A 304 -6.66 33.71 16.33
N ASP A 305 -7.26 32.61 16.82
CA ASP A 305 -7.21 32.22 18.23
C ASP A 305 -6.12 31.22 18.63
N GLU A 306 -5.24 30.80 17.72
CA GLU A 306 -4.07 30.01 18.10
C GLU A 306 -2.80 30.75 17.67
N ASN A 307 -1.88 30.95 18.61
CA ASN A 307 -0.49 31.29 18.32
C ASN A 307 0.11 30.15 17.48
N ASP A 308 -0.21 30.13 16.19
CA ASP A 308 0.21 29.06 15.30
C ASP A 308 1.66 29.38 14.92
N TYR A 309 2.60 28.76 15.63
CA TYR A 309 4.04 28.86 15.35
C TYR A 309 4.39 28.52 13.88
N ASP A 310 3.44 27.92 13.16
CA ASP A 310 3.51 27.54 11.76
C ASP A 310 2.70 28.47 10.84
N GLU A 311 2.53 29.75 11.15
CA GLU A 311 2.03 30.77 10.22
C GLU A 311 3.17 31.41 9.39
N HIS A 312 2.95 31.63 8.10
CA HIS A 312 3.76 32.54 7.30
C HIS A 312 2.98 33.21 6.16
N GLU A 313 2.99 34.56 6.13
CA GLU A 313 2.23 35.39 5.15
C GLU A 313 0.71 35.06 5.12
N GLY A 314 0.09 34.85 6.29
CA GLY A 314 -1.35 34.54 6.40
C GLY A 314 -1.75 33.14 5.91
N LYS A 315 -0.76 32.27 5.65
CA LYS A 315 -0.96 30.88 5.25
C LYS A 315 -0.45 29.93 6.33
N ASN A 316 -1.17 28.83 6.53
CA ASN A 316 -0.78 27.74 7.42
C ASN A 316 0.34 26.91 6.77
N MET A 317 1.44 26.72 7.50
CA MET A 317 2.64 26.00 7.08
C MET A 317 2.83 24.65 7.78
N LYS A 318 1.85 24.16 8.57
CA LYS A 318 1.97 22.90 9.33
C LYS A 318 2.42 21.72 8.46
N ALA A 319 1.83 21.57 7.27
CA ALA A 319 2.22 20.49 6.35
C ALA A 319 3.66 20.64 5.84
N ILE A 320 4.11 21.87 5.56
CA ILE A 320 5.49 22.16 5.16
C ILE A 320 6.46 21.90 6.32
N ASN A 321 6.09 22.29 7.54
CA ASN A 321 6.86 22.02 8.74
C ASN A 321 7.03 20.51 8.98
N ILE A 322 5.97 19.71 8.80
CA ILE A 322 6.05 18.25 8.89
C ILE A 322 7.04 17.66 7.87
N ILE A 323 7.06 18.18 6.63
CA ILE A 323 8.02 17.74 5.60
C ILE A 323 9.45 18.12 6.00
N LEU A 324 9.67 19.31 6.56
CA LEU A 324 10.99 19.74 7.06
C LEU A 324 11.46 18.91 8.27
N GLN A 325 10.56 18.61 9.21
CA GLN A 325 10.84 17.71 10.33
C GLN A 325 11.16 16.29 9.86
N PHE A 326 10.46 15.80 8.83
CA PHE A 326 10.76 14.51 8.21
C PHE A 326 12.15 14.51 7.56
N LEU A 327 12.57 15.62 6.94
CA LEU A 327 13.92 15.79 6.41
C LEU A 327 14.97 15.72 7.54
N ASP A 328 14.79 16.45 8.65
CA ASP A 328 15.71 16.37 9.80
C ASP A 328 15.75 14.95 10.40
N TYR A 329 14.60 14.28 10.52
CA TYR A 329 14.54 12.88 10.94
C TYR A 329 15.37 11.97 10.02
N ARG A 330 15.28 12.14 8.69
CA ARG A 330 16.07 11.39 7.72
C ARG A 330 17.56 11.64 7.86
N PHE A 331 17.96 12.89 8.10
CA PHE A 331 19.36 13.22 8.37
C PHE A 331 19.88 12.58 9.67
N ARG A 332 19.11 12.60 10.77
CA ARG A 332 19.51 11.92 12.02
C ARG A 332 19.62 10.40 11.86
N LYS A 333 18.80 9.80 11.00
CA LYS A 333 18.86 8.36 10.69
C LYS A 333 20.05 8.00 9.78
N LYS A 334 20.47 8.93 8.90
CA LYS A 334 21.64 8.80 8.01
C LYS A 334 22.92 8.49 8.77
N GLU A 335 23.09 9.03 9.98
CA GLU A 335 24.24 8.72 10.87
C GLU A 335 24.32 7.22 11.24
N LYS A 336 23.24 6.44 11.02
CA LYS A 336 23.15 5.03 11.44
C LYS A 336 23.10 4.03 10.28
N THR A 337 22.87 4.42 9.03
CA THR A 337 22.72 3.46 7.90
C THR A 337 23.25 3.99 6.56
N ASN A 338 24.00 3.14 5.83
CA ASN A 338 24.71 3.49 4.58
C ASN A 338 23.85 3.70 3.30
N ASN A 339 22.51 3.55 3.34
CA ASN A 339 21.64 3.68 2.16
C ASN A 339 21.11 5.13 1.96
N THR A 340 22.02 6.03 1.57
CA THR A 340 21.84 7.49 1.67
C THR A 340 21.06 8.14 0.51
N LYS A 341 21.26 7.70 -0.73
CA LYS A 341 20.67 8.38 -1.91
C LYS A 341 19.18 8.08 -2.08
N GLU A 342 18.78 6.83 -1.91
CA GLU A 342 17.40 6.38 -2.11
C GLU A 342 16.44 6.95 -1.05
N THR A 343 16.94 7.27 0.15
CA THR A 343 16.10 7.69 1.28
C THR A 343 15.96 9.20 1.42
N LEU A 344 16.93 10.00 0.94
CA LEU A 344 16.91 11.47 1.03
C LEU A 344 16.44 12.15 -0.26
N SER A 345 16.66 11.52 -1.42
CA SER A 345 16.33 12.12 -2.72
C SER A 345 14.87 12.57 -2.84
N PRO A 346 13.86 11.78 -2.43
CA PRO A 346 12.46 12.17 -2.64
C PRO A 346 12.06 13.44 -1.86
N VAL A 347 12.42 13.52 -0.58
CA VAL A 347 12.07 14.68 0.26
C VAL A 347 12.79 15.96 -0.19
N LEU A 348 14.07 15.86 -0.59
CA LEU A 348 14.82 17.00 -1.11
C LEU A 348 14.28 17.46 -2.46
N GLN A 349 13.97 16.53 -3.37
CA GLN A 349 13.38 16.82 -4.67
C GLN A 349 12.02 17.53 -4.51
N LEU A 350 11.19 17.06 -3.58
CA LEU A 350 9.92 17.69 -3.26
C LEU A 350 10.13 19.12 -2.75
N LEU A 351 10.99 19.32 -1.74
CA LEU A 351 11.28 20.65 -1.17
C LEU A 351 11.80 21.62 -2.21
N ILE A 352 12.72 21.19 -3.08
CA ILE A 352 13.24 22.02 -4.18
C ILE A 352 12.09 22.41 -5.12
N SER A 353 11.25 21.46 -5.52
CA SER A 353 10.16 21.69 -6.46
C SER A 353 9.11 22.64 -5.88
N MET A 354 8.73 22.47 -4.61
CA MET A 354 7.83 23.38 -3.89
C MET A 354 8.41 24.79 -3.74
N CYS A 355 9.70 24.91 -3.41
CA CYS A 355 10.36 26.21 -3.30
C CYS A 355 10.50 26.91 -4.65
N GLN A 356 10.63 26.17 -5.75
CA GLN A 356 10.66 26.75 -7.09
C GLN A 356 9.29 27.25 -7.52
N SER A 357 8.22 26.53 -7.18
CA SER A 357 6.86 26.88 -7.61
C SER A 357 6.21 27.96 -6.75
N ASN A 358 6.44 28.00 -5.44
CA ASN A 358 5.72 28.88 -4.52
C ASN A 358 6.66 29.79 -3.71
N ARG A 359 6.48 31.12 -3.85
CA ARG A 359 7.31 32.13 -3.16
C ARG A 359 7.18 32.07 -1.65
N THR A 360 5.99 31.83 -1.14
CA THR A 360 5.67 31.78 0.30
C THR A 360 6.33 30.57 0.95
N ILE A 361 6.22 29.39 0.32
CA ILE A 361 6.95 28.17 0.76
C ILE A 361 8.47 28.43 0.76
N ARG A 362 9.00 29.03 -0.31
CA ARG A 362 10.43 29.32 -0.42
C ARG A 362 10.93 30.23 0.71
N LYS A 363 10.18 31.27 1.06
CA LYS A 363 10.54 32.18 2.17
C LYS A 363 10.49 31.47 3.51
N TYR A 364 9.44 30.69 3.78
CA TYR A 364 9.30 29.91 5.01
C TYR A 364 10.43 28.88 5.16
N CYS A 365 10.71 28.08 4.13
CA CYS A 365 11.83 27.14 4.13
C CYS A 365 13.18 27.84 4.34
N ARG A 366 13.39 29.01 3.70
CA ARG A 366 14.62 29.78 3.91
C ARG A 366 14.72 30.28 5.35
N GLN A 367 13.63 30.76 5.93
CA GLN A 367 13.61 31.14 7.34
C GLN A 367 13.95 29.93 8.21
N PHE A 368 13.22 28.81 8.09
CA PHE A 368 13.45 27.63 8.91
C PHE A 368 14.86 27.06 8.81
N ILE A 369 15.40 26.92 7.60
CA ILE A 369 16.73 26.33 7.36
C ILE A 369 17.86 27.28 7.79
N PHE A 370 17.68 28.61 7.60
CA PHE A 370 18.72 29.60 7.86
C PHE A 370 18.51 30.41 9.15
N LEU A 371 17.45 30.15 9.94
CA LEU A 371 17.19 30.84 11.22
C LEU A 371 18.34 30.66 12.23
N SER A 372 19.20 29.65 12.03
CA SER A 372 20.46 29.45 12.75
C SER A 372 21.43 30.64 12.65
N LEU A 373 21.22 31.59 11.73
CA LEU A 373 22.07 32.78 11.58
C LEU A 373 21.72 33.96 12.51
N ASN A 374 20.55 33.97 13.14
CA ASN A 374 20.13 35.12 13.96
C ASN A 374 20.74 35.13 15.38
N GLN A 375 21.55 34.13 15.72
CA GLN A 375 22.42 34.20 16.89
C GLN A 375 23.74 34.82 16.43
N GLU A 376 24.04 36.04 16.91
CA GLU A 376 25.17 36.90 16.50
C GLU A 376 26.59 36.27 16.65
N PHE A 377 26.70 34.98 17.00
CA PHE A 377 27.93 34.22 17.19
C PHE A 377 27.89 32.82 16.55
N PHE A 378 27.24 32.65 15.40
CA PHE A 378 27.19 31.34 14.73
C PHE A 378 28.45 31.07 13.90
N ASP A 379 29.38 30.28 14.45
CA ASP A 379 30.44 29.63 13.67
C ASP A 379 29.82 28.41 12.95
N PRO A 380 29.73 28.40 11.60
CA PRO A 380 29.15 27.29 10.85
C PRO A 380 29.83 25.94 11.15
N SER A 381 31.05 25.97 11.67
CA SER A 381 31.89 24.82 11.99
C SER A 381 31.55 24.16 13.34
N ASN A 382 30.90 24.87 14.27
CA ASN A 382 30.75 24.41 15.66
C ASN A 382 29.41 23.72 15.98
N ASP A 383 28.46 23.70 15.05
CA ASP A 383 27.12 23.18 15.31
C ASP A 383 26.69 22.18 14.22
N GLU A 384 27.41 21.05 14.15
CA GLU A 384 27.19 19.94 13.19
C GLU A 384 25.74 19.40 13.21
N GLN A 385 24.92 19.77 14.20
CA GLN A 385 23.55 19.28 14.37
C GLN A 385 22.45 20.16 13.72
N THR A 386 22.75 21.33 13.18
CA THR A 386 21.72 22.14 12.49
C THR A 386 21.36 21.55 11.14
N LEU A 387 20.09 21.72 10.71
CA LEU A 387 19.61 21.25 9.40
C LEU A 387 20.40 21.84 8.21
N ARG A 388 21.01 23.02 8.40
CA ARG A 388 21.88 23.66 7.42
C ARG A 388 23.22 22.92 7.25
N ASN A 389 23.78 22.42 8.35
CA ASN A 389 25.11 21.82 8.38
C ASN A 389 25.08 20.33 7.99
N LYS A 390 23.95 19.64 8.21
CA LYS A 390 23.67 18.27 7.77
C LYS A 390 23.39 18.18 6.27
#